data_AF-A0A3C0L658-F1
#
_entry.id   AF-A0A3C0L658-F1
#
_cell.length_a   1.000
_cell.length_b   1.000
_cell.length_c   1.000
_cell.angle_alpha   90.00
_cell.angle_beta   90.00
_cell.angle_gamma   90.00
#
_symmetry.space_group_name_H-M   'P 1'
#
loop_
_entity.id
_entity.type
_entity.pdbx_description
1 polymer ?
#
loop_
_entity_poly.entity_id
_entity_poly.type
_entity_poly.pdbx_seq_one_letter_code
_entity_poly.pdbx_strand_id
1 'polypeptide(L)'
;MLRVSAKLAGDTVDLTALTGACESKDAGVKHGALLLAFAEAVMSRDSSILTMARDALEQASSAGIVIEAAGVAANFQRMVRIADATGIPVDDMTSELGATIREELGLYAFESAANSVRKD
;
A
#
# COMPACT_ATOMS: atom_id res chain seq x y z
N MET A 1 -6.46 2.19 -5.60
CA MET A 1 -5.99 3.28 -6.50
C MET A 1 -4.87 2.82 -7.43
N LEU A 2 -3.73 2.33 -6.92
CA LEU A 2 -2.55 1.97 -7.74
C LEU A 2 -2.87 1.12 -8.98
N ARG A 3 -3.58 -0.01 -8.83
CA ARG A 3 -3.94 -0.90 -9.93
C ARG A 3 -4.75 -0.23 -11.05
N VAL A 4 -5.72 0.61 -10.68
CA VAL A 4 -6.56 1.35 -11.64
C VAL A 4 -5.74 2.43 -12.33
N SER A 5 -4.89 3.15 -11.58
CA SER A 5 -3.96 4.15 -12.13
C SER A 5 -2.97 3.51 -13.12
N ALA A 6 -2.37 2.37 -12.78
CA ALA A 6 -1.46 1.64 -13.65
C ALA A 6 -2.16 1.21 -14.95
N LYS A 7 -3.37 0.63 -14.84
CA LYS A 7 -4.17 0.26 -16.02
C LYS A 7 -4.46 1.44 -16.95
N LEU A 8 -4.74 2.62 -16.40
CA LEU A 8 -4.99 3.84 -17.18
C LEU A 8 -3.71 4.39 -17.82
N ALA A 9 -2.55 4.21 -17.18
CA ALA A 9 -1.25 4.60 -17.70
C ALA A 9 -0.68 3.59 -18.73
N GLY A 10 -1.25 2.39 -18.82
CA GLY A 10 -0.70 1.28 -19.61
C GLY A 10 0.44 0.53 -18.93
N ASP A 11 0.64 0.76 -17.63
CA ASP A 11 1.65 0.11 -16.81
C ASP A 11 1.15 -1.21 -16.23
N THR A 12 2.06 -2.16 -16.06
CA THR A 12 1.80 -3.41 -15.32
C THR A 12 2.38 -3.27 -13.92
N VAL A 13 1.58 -3.58 -12.91
CA VAL A 13 2.01 -3.57 -11.50
C VAL A 13 1.75 -4.93 -10.87
N ASP A 14 2.67 -5.37 -10.02
CA ASP A 14 2.53 -6.60 -9.24
C ASP A 14 2.16 -6.25 -7.80
N LEU A 15 0.89 -6.50 -7.42
CA LEU A 15 0.40 -6.19 -6.08
C LEU A 15 0.98 -7.11 -5.01
N THR A 16 1.53 -8.26 -5.38
CA THR A 16 2.14 -9.21 -4.43
C THR A 16 3.38 -8.63 -3.75
N ALA A 17 3.93 -7.52 -4.25
CA ALA A 17 4.99 -6.77 -3.58
C ALA A 17 4.54 -6.24 -2.21
N LEU A 18 3.24 -6.00 -2.02
CA LEU A 18 2.66 -5.55 -0.75
C LEU A 18 2.64 -6.64 0.33
N THR A 19 2.75 -7.91 -0.06
CA THR A 19 2.77 -9.06 0.85
C THR A 19 4.14 -9.72 0.92
N GLY A 20 5.15 -9.13 0.26
CA GLY A 20 6.50 -9.67 0.18
C GLY A 20 6.63 -10.91 -0.70
N ALA A 21 5.61 -11.24 -1.49
CA ALA A 21 5.59 -12.40 -2.38
C ALA A 21 6.09 -12.10 -3.81
N CYS A 22 6.31 -10.83 -4.16
CA CYS A 22 6.85 -10.45 -5.47
C CYS A 22 8.37 -10.70 -5.56
N GLU A 23 8.82 -11.21 -6.71
CA GLU A 23 10.25 -11.35 -7.03
C GLU A 23 10.96 -9.99 -7.15
N SER A 24 10.29 -9.00 -7.77
CA SER A 24 10.78 -7.62 -7.86
C SER A 24 10.15 -6.79 -6.75
N LYS A 25 10.92 -6.44 -5.73
CA LYS A 25 10.44 -5.65 -4.57
C LYS A 25 9.89 -4.25 -4.92
N ASP A 26 9.85 -3.86 -6.19
CA ASP A 26 9.41 -2.55 -6.65
C ASP A 26 8.01 -2.51 -7.28
N ALA A 27 7.31 -3.65 -7.39
CA ALA A 27 5.96 -3.73 -7.96
C ALA A 27 5.84 -3.20 -9.40
N GLY A 28 6.95 -3.07 -10.15
CA GLY A 28 6.98 -2.43 -11.47
C GLY A 28 6.94 -0.89 -11.43
N VAL A 29 7.09 -0.27 -10.26
CA VAL A 29 7.07 1.19 -10.08
C VAL A 29 8.49 1.71 -9.90
N LYS A 30 8.82 2.83 -10.55
CA LYS A 30 10.12 3.50 -10.37
C LYS A 30 10.33 3.85 -8.89
N HIS A 31 11.46 3.41 -8.33
CA HIS A 31 11.78 3.50 -6.89
C HIS A 31 10.81 2.75 -5.97
N GLY A 32 9.98 1.82 -6.48
CA GLY A 32 8.93 1.16 -5.73
C GLY A 32 9.41 0.48 -4.45
N ALA A 33 10.57 -0.19 -4.49
CA ALA A 33 11.14 -0.84 -3.31
C ALA A 33 11.49 0.18 -2.20
N LEU A 34 12.03 1.35 -2.58
CA LEU A 34 12.35 2.42 -1.64
C LEU A 34 11.08 3.10 -1.11
N LEU A 35 10.07 3.26 -1.97
CA LEU A 35 8.77 3.81 -1.58
C LEU A 35 8.02 2.88 -0.61
N LEU A 36 8.07 1.56 -0.84
CA LEU A 36 7.51 0.55 0.06
C LEU A 36 8.25 0.54 1.40
N ALA A 37 9.59 0.51 1.38
CA ALA A 37 10.38 0.58 2.60
C ALA A 37 10.13 1.87 3.40
N PHE A 38 9.97 3.01 2.73
CA PHE A 38 9.59 4.26 3.37
C PHE A 38 8.18 4.19 3.98
N ALA A 39 7.20 3.64 3.26
CA ALA A 39 5.85 3.46 3.78
C ALA A 39 5.81 2.55 5.02
N GLU A 40 6.54 1.43 5.00
CA GLU A 40 6.70 0.53 6.15
C GLU A 40 7.35 1.24 7.34
N ALA A 41 8.41 2.00 7.10
CA ALA A 41 9.12 2.76 8.13
C ALA A 41 8.23 3.84 8.78
N VAL A 42 7.33 4.47 8.02
CA VAL A 42 6.32 5.39 8.59
C VAL A 42 5.38 4.66 9.55
N MET A 43 5.03 3.41 9.27
CA MET A 43 4.12 2.61 10.10
C MET A 43 4.79 1.98 11.32
N SER A 44 6.10 1.68 11.25
CA SER A 44 6.84 1.02 12.34
C SER A 44 6.96 1.88 13.60
N ARG A 45 6.80 3.21 13.48
CA ARG A 45 7.05 4.21 14.54
C ARG A 45 8.48 4.19 15.08
N ASP A 46 9.42 3.58 14.35
CA ASP A 46 10.84 3.59 14.65
C ASP A 46 11.51 4.76 13.92
N SER A 47 11.99 5.74 14.69
CA SER A 47 12.63 6.94 14.15
C SER A 47 13.94 6.65 13.41
N SER A 48 14.67 5.60 13.79
CA SER A 48 15.91 5.20 13.14
C SER A 48 15.61 4.63 11.76
N ILE A 49 14.68 3.67 11.68
CA ILE A 49 14.28 3.05 10.41
C ILE A 49 13.69 4.11 9.47
N LEU A 50 12.87 5.03 10.00
CA LEU A 50 12.31 6.12 9.21
C LEU A 50 13.40 7.06 8.66
N THR A 51 14.42 7.38 9.45
CA THR A 51 15.53 8.22 9.00
C THR A 51 16.30 7.53 7.87
N MET A 52 16.65 6.26 8.05
CA MET A 52 17.35 5.48 7.02
C MET A 52 16.55 5.40 5.71
N ALA A 53 15.23 5.18 5.78
CA ALA A 53 14.39 5.08 4.59
C ALA A 53 14.24 6.43 3.86
N ARG A 54 14.14 7.55 4.59
CA ARG A 54 14.15 8.90 4.00
C ARG A 54 15.45 9.15 3.24
N ASP A 55 16.57 8.91 3.90
CA ASP A 55 17.89 9.20 3.34
C ASP A 55 18.13 8.36 2.08
N ALA A 56 17.72 7.08 2.09
CA ALA A 56 17.82 6.21 0.93
C ALA A 56 16.95 6.68 -0.25
N LEU A 57 15.72 7.12 0.00
CA LEU A 57 14.81 7.62 -1.03
C LEU A 57 15.27 8.98 -1.59
N GLU A 58 15.78 9.86 -0.73
CA GLU A 58 16.36 11.15 -1.12
C GLU A 58 17.58 10.94 -2.02
N GLN A 59 18.52 10.09 -1.60
CA GLN A 59 19.73 9.78 -2.37
C GLN A 59 19.43 9.16 -3.74
N ALA A 60 18.37 8.35 -3.85
CA ALA A 60 17.99 7.73 -5.10
C ALA A 60 17.32 8.70 -6.10
N SER A 61 16.83 9.85 -5.63
CA SER A 61 16.10 10.80 -6.48
C SER A 61 16.27 12.25 -6.04
N SER A 62 15.58 12.69 -4.99
CA SER A 62 15.62 14.07 -4.48
C SER A 62 14.86 14.23 -3.15
N ALA A 63 15.05 15.35 -2.46
CA ALA A 63 14.20 15.71 -1.32
C ALA A 63 12.70 15.82 -1.69
N GLY A 64 12.40 16.19 -2.95
CA GLY A 64 11.03 16.34 -3.44
C GLY A 64 10.24 15.02 -3.40
N ILE A 65 10.85 13.90 -3.81
CA ILE A 65 10.16 12.60 -3.78
C ILE A 65 9.84 12.16 -2.35
N VAL A 66 10.67 12.53 -1.37
CA VAL A 66 10.44 12.22 0.04
C VAL A 66 9.26 13.01 0.57
N ILE A 67 9.16 14.30 0.22
CA ILE A 67 8.04 15.17 0.60
C ILE A 67 6.72 14.63 0.02
N GLU A 68 6.72 14.30 -1.27
CA GLU A 68 5.53 13.74 -1.95
C GLU A 68 5.12 12.40 -1.33
N ALA A 69 6.07 11.47 -1.12
CA ALA A 69 5.80 10.18 -0.50
C ALA A 69 5.27 10.33 0.94
N ALA A 70 5.85 11.25 1.72
CA ALA A 70 5.37 11.55 3.07
C ALA A 70 3.95 12.11 3.06
N GLY A 71 3.64 13.01 2.11
CA GLY A 71 2.30 13.55 1.91
C GLY A 71 1.28 12.45 1.59
N VAL A 72 1.63 11.54 0.68
CA VAL A 72 0.79 10.38 0.34
C VAL A 72 0.57 9.47 1.55
N ALA A 73 1.64 9.08 2.26
CA ALA A 73 1.54 8.22 3.44
C ALA A 73 0.67 8.85 4.55
N ALA A 74 0.86 10.14 4.81
CA ALA A 74 0.06 10.90 5.78
C ALA A 74 -1.41 10.98 5.36
N ASN A 75 -1.69 11.17 4.06
CA ASN A 75 -3.04 11.22 3.50
C ASN A 75 -3.80 9.91 3.74
N PHE A 76 -3.16 8.76 3.47
CA PHE A 76 -3.77 7.45 3.71
C PHE A 76 -3.98 7.18 5.21
N GLN A 77 -3.00 7.48 6.05
CA GLN A 77 -3.13 7.34 7.50
C GLN A 77 -4.28 8.18 8.08
N ARG A 78 -4.47 9.41 7.57
CA ARG A 78 -5.59 10.25 7.98
C ARG A 78 -6.94 9.61 7.62
N MET A 79 -7.08 9.11 6.39
CA MET A 79 -8.33 8.48 5.94
C MET A 79 -8.66 7.24 6.75
N VAL A 80 -7.67 6.37 7.03
CA VAL A 80 -7.86 5.15 7.85
C VAL A 80 -8.38 5.51 9.25
N ARG A 81 -7.76 6.47 9.94
CA ARG A 81 -8.21 6.87 11.28
C ARG A 81 -9.62 7.46 11.29
N ILE A 82 -9.99 8.23 10.26
CA ILE A 82 -11.36 8.75 10.15
C ILE A 82 -12.34 7.61 9.96
N ALA A 83 -12.05 6.66 9.06
CA ALA A 83 -12.90 5.50 8.82
C ALA A 83 -13.07 4.65 10.09
N ASP A 84 -11.98 4.34 10.78
CA ASP A 84 -11.99 3.57 12.03
C ASP A 84 -12.78 4.29 13.14
N ALA A 85 -12.61 5.61 13.29
CA ALA A 85 -13.28 6.38 14.33
C ALA A 85 -14.78 6.58 14.10
N THR A 86 -15.22 6.57 12.83
CA THR A 86 -16.61 6.80 12.44
C THR A 86 -17.36 5.52 12.11
N GLY A 87 -16.65 4.41 11.94
CA GLY A 87 -17.24 3.13 11.54
C GLY A 87 -17.83 3.17 10.13
N ILE A 88 -17.22 3.93 9.20
CA ILE A 88 -17.69 3.99 7.80
C ILE A 88 -17.71 2.57 7.21
N PRO A 89 -18.87 2.06 6.76
CA PRO A 89 -18.94 0.74 6.16
C PRO A 89 -18.29 0.74 4.76
N VAL A 90 -17.91 -0.44 4.30
CA VAL A 90 -17.55 -0.63 2.89
C VAL A 90 -18.83 -0.77 2.07
N ASP A 91 -19.03 0.09 1.08
CA ASP A 91 -20.27 0.19 0.30
C ASP A 91 -20.67 -1.12 -0.39
N ASP A 92 -19.72 -1.79 -1.06
CA ASP A 92 -19.94 -3.06 -1.75
C ASP A 92 -18.75 -4.02 -1.53
N MET A 93 -18.89 -4.86 -0.50
CA MET A 93 -17.93 -5.92 -0.19
C MET A 93 -17.95 -7.07 -1.21
N THR A 94 -19.01 -7.18 -2.02
CA THR A 94 -19.19 -8.22 -3.04
C THR A 94 -18.66 -7.84 -4.41
N SER A 95 -18.20 -6.59 -4.58
CA SER A 95 -17.64 -6.12 -5.85
C SER A 95 -16.55 -7.07 -6.36
N GLU A 96 -16.65 -7.43 -7.64
CA GLU A 96 -15.68 -8.31 -8.32
C GLU A 96 -14.26 -7.76 -8.17
N LEU A 97 -14.10 -6.44 -8.33
CA LEU A 97 -12.86 -5.71 -8.09
C LEU A 97 -12.27 -5.98 -6.70
N GLY A 98 -13.09 -5.86 -5.66
CA GLY A 98 -12.66 -6.08 -4.28
C GLY A 98 -12.31 -7.55 -4.03
N ALA A 99 -13.10 -8.48 -4.55
CA ALA A 99 -12.87 -9.91 -4.43
C ALA A 99 -11.53 -10.33 -5.06
N THR A 100 -11.24 -9.87 -6.29
CA THR A 100 -9.97 -10.17 -6.98
C THR A 100 -8.77 -9.62 -6.22
N ILE A 101 -8.83 -8.39 -5.72
CA ILE A 101 -7.70 -7.79 -4.97
C ILE A 101 -7.44 -8.58 -3.68
N ARG A 102 -8.48 -8.95 -2.94
CA ARG A 102 -8.32 -9.76 -1.72
C ARG A 102 -7.73 -11.13 -2.01
N GLU A 103 -8.07 -11.73 -3.14
CA GLU A 103 -7.51 -13.02 -3.57
C GLU A 103 -6.04 -12.91 -3.99
N GLU A 104 -5.70 -11.94 -4.83
CA GLU A 104 -4.34 -11.71 -5.32
C GLU A 104 -3.36 -11.40 -4.17
N LEU A 105 -3.83 -10.64 -3.18
CA LEU A 105 -3.06 -10.33 -1.97
C LEU A 105 -3.14 -11.43 -0.90
N GLY A 106 -3.83 -12.55 -1.14
CA GLY A 106 -3.96 -13.64 -0.18
C GLY A 106 -4.64 -13.23 1.13
N LEU A 107 -5.49 -12.19 1.13
CA LEU A 107 -6.04 -11.62 2.36
C LEU A 107 -7.01 -12.56 3.08
N TYR A 108 -7.56 -13.56 2.37
CA TYR A 108 -8.39 -14.59 2.98
C TYR A 108 -7.62 -15.54 3.92
N ALA A 109 -6.28 -15.51 3.91
CA ALA A 109 -5.46 -16.30 4.81
C ALA A 109 -5.36 -15.71 6.24
N PHE A 110 -5.71 -14.43 6.43
CA PHE A 110 -5.69 -13.80 7.74
C PHE A 110 -6.97 -14.11 8.54
N GLU A 111 -6.84 -14.33 9.84
CA GLU A 111 -7.97 -14.63 10.74
C GLU A 111 -9.07 -13.56 10.69
N SER A 112 -8.69 -12.29 10.51
CA SER A 112 -9.62 -11.17 10.38
C SER A 112 -10.53 -11.25 9.15
N ALA A 113 -10.22 -12.09 8.15
CA ALA A 113 -11.08 -12.31 7.00
C ALA A 113 -12.44 -12.90 7.40
N ALA A 114 -12.57 -13.53 8.57
CA ALA A 114 -13.85 -13.98 9.12
C ALA A 114 -14.85 -12.84 9.36
N ASN A 115 -14.37 -11.60 9.47
CA ASN A 115 -15.21 -10.39 9.60
C ASN A 115 -15.59 -9.76 8.25
N SER A 116 -15.23 -10.40 7.14
CA SER A 116 -15.55 -9.96 5.77
C SER A 116 -16.62 -10.87 5.14
N VAL A 117 -17.14 -10.48 3.97
CA VAL A 117 -18.05 -11.33 3.19
C VAL A 117 -17.33 -12.64 2.83
N ARG A 118 -18.00 -13.76 3.13
CA ARG A 118 -17.47 -15.10 2.88
C ARG A 118 -17.39 -15.34 1.36
N LYS A 119 -16.28 -15.91 0.89
CA LYS A 119 -16.18 -16.44 -0.47
C LYS A 119 -16.99 -17.73 -0.51
N ASP A 120 -18.00 -17.78 -1.37
CA ASP A 120 -18.82 -18.98 -1.62
C ASP A 120 -17.98 -20.13 -2.20
#